data_AF-A0A484HFL3-F1
#
_entry.id   AF-A0A484HFL3-F1
#
_cell.length_a   1.000
_cell.length_b   1.000
_cell.length_c   1.000
_cell.angle_alpha   90.00
_cell.angle_beta   90.00
_cell.angle_gamma   90.00
#
_symmetry.space_group_name_H-M   'P 1'
#
loop_
_entity.id
_entity.type
_entity.pdbx_description
1 polymer ?
#
loop_
_entity_poly.entity_id
_entity_poly.type
_entity_poly.pdbx_seq_one_letter_code
_entity_poly.pdbx_strand_id
1 'polypeptide(L)'
;MKLAPILVVCLALAAAYSLLTAGSPDSLLRHVIENPKHDVWAAFAFSFMVFALGFWAFFSKEKERFEEMVKTNRDRILSLRQAGKTDDEIADSILDAMGAPPGQGRRAARKKLVFHMSKM
;
A
#
# COMPACT_ATOMS: atom_id res chain seq x y z
N MET A 1 -8.62 -12.17 -10.20
CA MET A 1 -8.42 -11.12 -9.16
C MET A 1 -9.47 -11.07 -8.04
N LYS A 2 -10.59 -11.82 -8.06
CA LYS A 2 -11.62 -11.73 -7.01
C LYS A 2 -11.35 -12.53 -5.72
N LEU A 3 -10.38 -13.45 -5.71
CA LEU A 3 -10.10 -14.34 -4.58
C LEU A 3 -9.16 -13.75 -3.52
N ALA A 4 -8.27 -12.84 -3.91
CA ALA A 4 -7.32 -12.19 -2.99
C ALA A 4 -8.00 -11.45 -1.81
N PRO A 5 -9.07 -10.65 -2.01
CA PRO A 5 -9.74 -10.00 -0.88
C PRO A 5 -10.45 -11.01 0.03
N ILE A 6 -11.02 -12.09 -0.52
CA ILE A 6 -11.67 -13.15 0.26
C ILE A 6 -10.63 -13.85 1.15
N LEU A 7 -9.46 -14.18 0.60
CA LEU A 7 -8.36 -14.78 1.36
C LEU A 7 -7.88 -13.88 2.50
N VAL A 8 -7.75 -12.56 2.26
CA VAL A 8 -7.36 -11.59 3.29
C VAL A 8 -8.41 -11.53 4.40
N VAL A 9 -9.70 -11.54 4.06
CA VAL A 9 -10.78 -11.57 5.06
C VAL A 9 -10.74 -12.86 5.88
N CYS A 10 -10.57 -14.02 5.25
CA CYS A 10 -10.43 -15.30 5.96
C CYS A 10 -9.22 -15.30 6.89
N LEU A 11 -8.07 -14.79 6.44
CA LEU A 11 -6.86 -14.67 7.27
C LEU A 11 -7.04 -13.69 8.43
N ALA A 12 -7.72 -12.56 8.21
CA ALA A 12 -8.03 -11.60 9.26
C ALA A 12 -8.96 -12.19 10.33
N LEU A 13 -9.97 -12.96 9.92
CA LEU A 13 -10.86 -13.67 10.83
C LEU A 13 -10.11 -14.75 11.63
N ALA A 14 -9.21 -15.50 11.00
CA ALA A 14 -8.37 -16.48 11.67
C ALA A 14 -7.42 -15.81 12.68
N ALA A 15 -6.83 -14.67 12.33
CA ALA A 15 -5.99 -13.87 13.22
C ALA A 15 -6.79 -13.36 14.44
N ALA A 16 -7.99 -12.81 14.20
CA ALA A 16 -8.87 -12.33 15.27
C ALA A 16 -9.31 -13.46 16.20
N TYR A 17 -9.70 -14.62 15.65
CA TYR A 17 -10.04 -15.80 16.43
C TYR A 17 -8.86 -16.29 17.27
N SER A 18 -7.66 -16.36 16.67
CA SER A 18 -6.44 -16.76 17.37
C SER A 18 -6.11 -15.81 18.53
N LEU A 19 -6.27 -14.50 18.32
CA LEU A 19 -6.03 -13.48 19.34
C LEU A 19 -7.05 -13.55 20.48
N LEU A 20 -8.34 -13.76 20.17
CA LEU A 20 -9.43 -13.86 21.15
C LEU A 20 -9.41 -15.17 21.96
N THR A 21 -8.86 -16.24 21.38
CA THR A 21 -8.81 -17.57 22.02
C THR A 21 -7.43 -17.96 22.51
N ALA A 22 -6.45 -17.04 22.45
CA ALA A 22 -5.08 -17.30 22.87
C ALA A 22 -5.02 -17.72 24.35
N GLY A 23 -4.43 -18.88 24.61
CA GLY A 23 -4.29 -19.43 25.95
C GLY A 23 -5.52 -20.20 26.45
N SER A 24 -6.60 -20.29 25.67
CA SER A 24 -7.75 -21.12 26.00
C SER A 24 -7.42 -22.61 25.81
N PRO A 25 -7.69 -23.48 26.79
CA PRO A 25 -7.53 -24.93 26.65
C PRO A 25 -8.57 -25.54 25.68
N ASP A 26 -9.70 -24.87 25.44
CA ASP A 26 -10.78 -25.33 24.56
C ASP A 26 -10.74 -24.69 23.15
N SER A 27 -9.62 -24.05 22.76
CA SER A 27 -9.49 -23.44 21.43
C SER A 27 -9.40 -24.50 20.33
N LEU A 28 -10.03 -24.23 19.17
CA LEU A 28 -9.87 -25.07 17.97
C LEU A 28 -8.41 -25.14 17.50
N LEU A 29 -7.57 -24.16 17.88
CA LEU A 29 -6.13 -24.18 17.63
C LEU A 29 -5.43 -25.36 18.30
N ARG A 30 -6.03 -25.98 19.34
CA ARG A 30 -5.46 -27.16 20.01
C ARG A 30 -5.32 -28.38 19.14
N HIS A 31 -6.13 -28.47 18.08
CA HIS A 31 -6.02 -29.55 17.09
C HIS A 31 -4.74 -29.46 16.25
N VAL A 32 -4.05 -28.31 16.28
CA VAL A 32 -2.81 -28.04 15.52
C VAL A 32 -1.66 -27.66 16.45
N ILE A 33 -1.94 -26.97 17.56
CA ILE A 33 -0.98 -26.45 18.54
C ILE A 33 -1.41 -26.93 19.93
N GLU A 34 -0.84 -28.05 20.37
CA GLU A 34 -1.22 -28.67 21.65
C GLU A 34 -0.88 -27.80 22.88
N ASN A 35 0.16 -26.96 22.81
CA ASN A 35 0.66 -26.21 23.96
C ASN A 35 0.21 -24.73 23.96
N PRO A 36 -0.59 -24.28 24.96
CA PRO A 36 -1.18 -22.94 25.03
C PRO A 36 -0.22 -21.77 24.96
N LYS A 37 1.03 -22.00 25.35
CA LYS A 37 2.06 -20.96 25.32
C LYS A 37 2.42 -20.52 23.89
N HIS A 38 2.13 -21.34 22.88
CA HIS A 38 2.44 -21.02 21.47
C HIS A 38 1.32 -20.24 20.77
N ASP A 39 0.14 -20.14 21.38
CA ASP A 39 -0.99 -19.45 20.78
C ASP A 39 -0.68 -17.96 20.52
N VAL A 40 0.09 -17.34 21.42
CA VAL A 40 0.54 -15.93 21.27
C VAL A 40 1.47 -15.78 20.06
N TRP A 41 2.36 -16.74 19.83
CA TRP A 41 3.23 -16.75 18.64
C TRP A 41 2.44 -17.00 17.36
N ALA A 42 1.44 -17.87 17.41
CA ALA A 42 0.53 -18.09 16.28
C ALA A 42 -0.26 -16.81 15.95
N ALA A 43 -0.85 -16.16 16.96
CA ALA A 43 -1.57 -14.89 16.80
C ALA A 43 -0.66 -13.80 16.21
N PHE A 44 0.59 -13.70 16.69
CA PHE A 44 1.58 -12.78 16.12
C PHE A 44 1.88 -13.10 14.65
N ALA A 45 2.13 -14.38 14.31
CA ALA A 45 2.43 -14.81 12.96
C ALA A 45 1.26 -14.52 11.98
N PHE A 46 0.03 -14.83 12.37
CA PHE A 46 -1.15 -14.52 11.55
C PHE A 46 -1.35 -13.02 11.38
N SER A 47 -1.19 -12.24 12.44
CA SER A 47 -1.31 -10.78 12.39
C SER A 47 -0.26 -10.15 11.49
N PHE A 48 0.99 -10.62 11.59
CA PHE A 48 2.08 -10.17 10.73
C PHE A 48 1.83 -10.53 9.27
N MET A 49 1.31 -11.72 8.99
CA MET A 49 1.02 -12.16 7.63
C MET A 49 -0.11 -11.33 6.99
N VAL A 50 -1.17 -11.03 7.75
CA VAL A 50 -2.23 -10.10 7.29
C VAL A 50 -1.67 -8.72 7.04
N PHE A 51 -0.81 -8.21 7.93
CA PHE A 51 -0.14 -6.93 7.75
C PHE A 51 0.73 -6.90 6.48
N ALA A 52 1.56 -7.91 6.25
CA ALA A 52 2.44 -7.99 5.08
C ALA A 52 1.64 -8.07 3.77
N LEU A 53 0.55 -8.84 3.75
CA LEU A 53 -0.36 -8.92 2.60
C LEU A 53 -1.08 -7.60 2.35
N GLY A 54 -1.57 -6.94 3.40
CA GLY A 54 -2.18 -5.62 3.31
C GLY A 54 -1.21 -4.57 2.78
N PHE A 55 0.03 -4.59 3.28
CA PHE A 55 1.11 -3.73 2.82
C PHE A 55 1.42 -3.95 1.34
N TRP A 56 1.64 -5.20 0.91
CA TRP A 56 1.88 -5.49 -0.51
C TRP A 56 0.71 -5.03 -1.37
N ALA A 57 -0.52 -5.40 -1.03
CA ALA A 57 -1.71 -5.03 -1.81
C ALA A 57 -1.86 -3.50 -1.93
N PHE A 58 -1.54 -2.75 -0.88
CA PHE A 58 -1.56 -1.30 -0.89
C PHE A 58 -0.46 -0.72 -1.80
N PHE A 59 0.79 -1.16 -1.64
CA PHE A 59 1.93 -0.65 -2.41
C PHE A 59 1.85 -0.98 -3.91
N SER A 60 1.29 -2.13 -4.27
CA SER A 60 1.05 -2.49 -5.68
C SER A 60 0.03 -1.54 -6.32
N LYS A 61 -1.07 -1.25 -5.62
CA LYS A 61 -2.11 -0.32 -6.11
C LYS A 61 -1.64 1.13 -6.16
N GLU A 62 -0.75 1.54 -5.26
CA GLU A 62 -0.21 2.90 -5.25
C GLU A 62 0.59 3.20 -6.53
N LYS A 63 1.31 2.22 -7.09
CA LYS A 63 2.01 2.37 -8.38
C LYS A 63 1.04 2.57 -9.54
N GLU A 64 0.02 1.72 -9.66
CA GLU A 64 -1.00 1.82 -10.71
C GLU A 64 -1.74 3.15 -10.66
N ARG A 65 -2.16 3.57 -9.46
CA ARG A 65 -2.87 4.84 -9.25
C ARG A 65 -2.00 6.06 -9.60
N PHE A 66 -0.70 5.97 -9.30
CA PHE A 66 0.26 7.01 -9.68
C PHE A 66 0.42 7.09 -11.21
N GLU A 67 0.60 5.97 -11.89
CA GLU A 67 0.69 5.91 -13.36
C GLU A 67 -0.57 6.46 -14.04
N GLU A 68 -1.75 6.10 -13.54
CA GLU A 68 -3.02 6.60 -14.01
C GLU A 68 -3.16 8.12 -13.82
N MET A 69 -2.69 8.65 -12.69
CA MET A 69 -2.65 10.08 -12.42
C MET A 69 -1.76 10.83 -13.42
N VAL A 70 -0.55 10.33 -13.69
CA VAL A 70 0.34 10.98 -14.69
C VAL A 70 -0.27 10.88 -16.09
N LYS A 71 -0.87 9.74 -16.44
CA LYS A 71 -1.55 9.55 -17.73
C LYS A 71 -2.73 10.49 -17.93
N THR A 72 -3.55 10.68 -16.89
CA THR A 72 -4.71 11.59 -16.93
C THR A 72 -4.27 13.05 -17.10
N ASN A 73 -3.10 13.41 -16.57
CA ASN A 73 -2.54 14.75 -16.68
C ASN A 73 -1.63 14.93 -17.92
N ARG A 74 -1.55 13.95 -18.82
CA ARG A 74 -0.62 13.97 -19.98
C ARG A 74 -0.78 15.23 -20.82
N ASP A 75 -2.02 15.59 -21.17
CA ASP A 75 -2.27 16.77 -22.01
C ASP A 75 -1.83 18.06 -21.32
N ARG A 76 -2.02 18.14 -20.00
CA ARG A 76 -1.55 19.27 -19.20
C ARG A 76 -0.03 19.32 -19.16
N ILE A 77 0.65 18.19 -18.96
CA ILE A 77 2.13 18.08 -18.98
C ILE A 77 2.66 18.54 -20.34
N LEU A 78 2.09 18.08 -21.45
CA LEU A 78 2.47 18.48 -22.80
C LEU A 78 2.27 19.98 -23.04
N SER A 79 1.13 20.54 -22.61
CA SER A 79 0.87 21.98 -22.74
C SER A 79 1.90 22.85 -21.99
N LEU A 80 2.35 22.38 -20.81
CA LEU A 80 3.34 23.10 -20.00
C LEU A 80 4.75 22.98 -20.59
N ARG A 81 5.10 21.83 -21.18
CA ARG A 81 6.35 21.65 -21.93
C ARG A 81 6.39 22.56 -23.16
N GLN A 82 5.28 22.66 -23.90
CA GLN A 82 5.16 23.57 -25.05
C GLN A 82 5.29 25.04 -24.64
N ALA A 83 4.87 25.39 -23.43
CA ALA A 83 5.08 26.71 -22.84
C ALA A 83 6.53 26.94 -22.33
N GLY A 84 7.45 26.00 -22.56
CA GLY A 84 8.86 26.11 -22.19
C GLY A 84 9.18 25.75 -20.74
N LYS A 85 8.24 25.17 -19.98
CA LYS A 85 8.50 24.76 -18.59
C LYS A 85 9.34 23.50 -18.54
N THR A 86 10.25 23.45 -17.57
CA THR A 86 11.05 22.28 -17.26
C THR A 86 10.20 21.20 -16.56
N ASP A 87 10.59 19.93 -16.69
CA ASP A 87 9.91 18.81 -16.01
C ASP A 87 9.85 19.00 -14.49
N ASP A 88 10.85 19.67 -13.93
CA ASP A 88 10.94 20.03 -12.53
C ASP A 88 9.84 21.02 -12.11
N GLU A 89 9.63 22.09 -12.89
CA GLU A 89 8.56 23.07 -12.66
C GLU A 89 7.17 22.48 -12.90
N ILE A 90 7.05 21.57 -13.87
CA ILE A 90 5.80 20.84 -14.12
C ILE A 90 5.48 19.94 -12.93
N ALA A 91 6.46 19.20 -12.42
CA ALA A 91 6.28 18.35 -11.24
C ALA A 91 5.86 19.17 -10.01
N ASP A 92 6.49 20.32 -9.77
CA ASP A 92 6.11 21.20 -8.67
C ASP A 92 4.69 21.76 -8.84
N SER A 93 4.32 22.20 -10.04
CA SER A 93 2.95 22.66 -10.33
C SER A 93 1.89 21.57 -10.11
N ILE A 94 2.20 20.32 -10.44
CA ILE A 94 1.28 19.18 -10.21
C ILE A 94 1.18 18.88 -8.71
N LEU A 95 2.30 18.90 -7.98
CA LEU A 95 2.32 18.69 -6.52
C LEU A 95 1.57 19.79 -5.77
N ASP A 96 1.66 21.04 -6.23
CA ASP A 96 0.91 22.17 -5.66
C ASP A 96 -0.59 22.02 -5.89
N ALA A 97 -1.00 21.62 -7.10
CA ALA A 97 -2.41 21.38 -7.41
C ALA A 97 -3.00 20.22 -6.58
N MET A 98 -2.17 19.26 -6.15
CA MET A 98 -2.57 18.17 -5.26
C MET A 98 -2.57 18.55 -3.77
N GLY A 99 -2.17 19.78 -3.42
CA GLY A 99 -2.05 20.21 -2.04
C GLY A 99 -0.95 19.47 -1.27
N ALA A 100 0.10 18.98 -1.97
CA ALA A 100 1.17 18.22 -1.34
C ALA A 100 2.00 19.13 -0.41
N PRO A 101 2.00 18.88 0.92
CA PRO A 101 2.67 19.75 1.88
C PRO A 101 4.19 19.72 1.68
N PRO A 102 4.90 20.82 2.03
CA PRO A 102 6.35 20.85 1.95
C PRO A 102 6.99 19.81 2.88
N GLY A 103 8.04 19.12 2.41
CA GLY A 103 8.77 18.13 3.21
C GLY A 103 9.44 17.02 2.39
N GLN A 104 9.97 16.02 3.10
CA GLN A 104 10.68 14.89 2.49
C GLN A 104 9.78 14.07 1.54
N GLY A 105 8.50 13.89 1.89
CA GLY A 105 7.52 13.22 1.05
C GLY A 105 7.31 13.91 -0.29
N ARG A 106 7.24 15.25 -0.29
CA ARG A 106 7.12 16.05 -1.52
C ARG A 106 8.36 15.91 -2.41
N ARG A 107 9.56 15.92 -1.83
CA ARG A 107 10.81 15.73 -2.59
C ARG A 107 10.87 14.37 -3.27
N ALA A 108 10.41 13.31 -2.60
CA ALA A 108 10.32 11.98 -3.18
C ALA A 108 9.26 11.93 -4.30
N ALA A 109 8.08 12.51 -4.08
CA ALA A 109 7.01 12.59 -5.07
C ALA A 109 7.44 13.36 -6.34
N ARG A 110 8.16 14.48 -6.18
CA ARG A 110 8.74 15.26 -7.28
C ARG A 110 9.70 14.42 -8.12
N LYS A 111 10.66 13.73 -7.48
CA LYS A 111 11.58 12.82 -8.17
C LYS A 111 10.84 11.72 -8.93
N LYS A 112 9.82 11.13 -8.32
CA LYS A 112 9.01 10.07 -8.93
C LYS A 112 8.23 10.57 -10.16
N LEU A 113 7.66 11.78 -10.07
CA LEU A 113 6.97 12.46 -11.17
C LEU A 113 7.91 12.75 -12.33
N VAL A 114 9.03 13.42 -12.08
CA VAL A 114 10.03 13.75 -13.12
C VAL A 114 10.50 12.49 -13.83
N PHE A 115 10.81 11.42 -13.08
CA PHE A 115 11.21 10.14 -13.67
C PHE A 115 10.14 9.49 -14.54
N HIS A 116 8.84 9.62 -14.18
CA HIS A 116 7.77 9.11 -15.04
C HIS A 116 7.54 9.97 -16.27
N MET A 117 7.58 11.29 -16.12
CA MET A 117 7.45 12.23 -17.23
C MET A 117 8.61 12.10 -18.22
N SER A 118 9.82 11.75 -17.77
CA SER A 118 10.96 11.51 -18.67
C SER A 118 10.83 10.23 -19.50
N LYS A 119 9.89 9.35 -19.16
CA LYS A 119 9.58 8.12 -19.92
C LYS A 119 8.40 8.29 -20.88
N MET A 120 7.73 9.44 -20.86
CA MET A 120 6.62 9.81 -21.73
C MET A 120 7.09 10.54 -22.96
#